data_AF-R5GH25-F1
#
_entry.id   AF-R5GH25-F1
#
_cell.length_a   1.000
_cell.length_b   1.000
_cell.length_c   1.000
_cell.angle_alpha   90.00
_cell.angle_beta   90.00
_cell.angle_gamma   90.00
#
_symmetry.space_group_name_H-M   'P 1'
#
loop_
_entity.id
_entity.type
_entity.pdbx_description
1 polymer ?
#
loop_
_entity_poly.entity_id
_entity_poly.type
_entity_poly.pdbx_seq_one_letter_code
_entity_poly.pdbx_strand_id
1 'polypeptide(L)'
;MNVKTQNGKEVWRSKGRTYLIDNEPQDIVARFNTEIRGFYNYYSIANNASALGRSFGCIMRFSMLKTFAQKLNSSVRTITDKYREDDKFVVWYTDKKGERKPRVFYNEGFKRITDLGTQKCDNLPYLFNTPSMSLVERLTANKCELCGKEGNVVSHHVRKLSELRGKTGWERKMLKMHRKSLIVCAECHNMIHAENS
;
A
#
# COMPACT_ATOMS: atom_id res chain seq x y z
N MET A 1 12.35 -17.00 18.17
CA MET A 1 13.45 -17.98 18.07
C MET A 1 14.36 -17.82 19.28
N ASN A 2 15.30 -18.72 19.52
CA ASN A 2 16.34 -18.54 20.54
C ASN A 2 17.68 -18.98 19.95
N VAL A 3 18.71 -18.16 20.14
CA VAL A 3 20.08 -18.48 19.75
C VAL A 3 20.74 -19.19 20.92
N LYS A 4 21.31 -20.36 20.65
CA LYS A 4 22.12 -21.10 21.64
C LYS A 4 23.49 -21.38 21.05
N THR A 5 24.53 -21.13 21.84
CA THR A 5 25.88 -21.51 21.47
C THR A 5 26.06 -23.01 21.72
N GLN A 6 26.38 -23.76 20.67
CA GLN A 6 26.74 -25.18 20.77
C GLN A 6 28.10 -25.37 20.10
N ASN A 7 29.07 -25.93 20.83
CA ASN A 7 30.43 -26.20 20.34
C ASN A 7 31.08 -24.97 19.68
N GLY A 8 30.96 -23.80 20.30
CA GLY A 8 31.51 -22.54 19.80
C GLY A 8 30.79 -21.92 18.60
N LYS A 9 29.68 -22.51 18.12
CA LYS A 9 28.88 -22.01 17.01
C LYS A 9 27.49 -21.59 17.48
N GLU A 10 26.99 -20.50 16.92
CA GLU A 10 25.62 -20.04 17.18
C GLU A 10 24.61 -20.88 16.39
N VAL A 11 23.73 -21.57 17.11
CA VAL A 11 22.69 -22.41 16.52
C VAL A 11 21.31 -21.84 16.86
N TRP A 12 20.55 -21.57 15.81
CA TRP A 12 19.17 -21.08 15.93
C TRP A 12 18.22 -22.23 16.24
N ARG A 13 17.47 -22.12 17.34
CA ARG A 13 16.46 -23.11 17.73
C ARG A 13 15.05 -22.53 17.70
N SER A 14 14.09 -23.37 17.31
CA SER A 14 12.67 -23.05 17.34
C SER A 14 12.17 -22.94 18.78
N LYS A 15 11.39 -21.89 19.06
CA LYS A 15 10.75 -21.64 20.36
C LYS A 15 9.29 -21.28 20.13
N GLY A 16 8.37 -21.83 20.93
CA GLY A 16 6.96 -21.44 20.90
C GLY A 16 6.81 -19.97 21.31
N ARG A 17 5.82 -19.28 20.74
CA ARG A 17 5.60 -17.85 20.95
C ARG A 17 4.38 -17.65 21.84
N THR A 18 4.62 -17.44 23.13
CA THR A 18 3.54 -17.38 24.13
C THR A 18 2.57 -16.23 23.89
N TYR A 19 3.05 -15.08 23.43
CA TYR A 19 2.22 -13.92 23.10
C TYR A 19 1.27 -14.12 21.91
N LEU A 20 1.37 -15.22 21.16
CA LEU A 20 0.44 -15.57 20.07
C LEU A 20 -0.61 -16.58 20.51
N ILE A 21 -0.58 -17.07 21.75
CA ILE A 21 -1.49 -18.12 22.22
C ILE A 21 -2.94 -17.65 22.22
N ASP A 22 -3.18 -16.37 22.53
CA ASP A 22 -4.52 -15.80 22.64
C ASP A 22 -5.17 -15.57 21.28
N ASN A 23 -4.37 -15.48 20.21
CA ASN A 23 -4.87 -15.27 18.85
C ASN A 23 -5.62 -16.50 18.32
N GLU A 24 -6.52 -16.29 17.37
CA GLU A 24 -7.18 -17.40 16.69
C GLU A 24 -6.18 -18.24 15.87
N PRO A 25 -6.41 -19.57 15.72
CA PRO A 25 -5.49 -20.45 15.00
C PRO A 25 -5.11 -19.95 13.59
N GLN A 26 -6.07 -19.43 12.83
CA GLN A 26 -5.84 -18.84 11.52
C GLN A 26 -4.91 -17.63 11.56
N ASP A 27 -5.03 -16.77 12.58
CA ASP A 27 -4.21 -15.56 12.70
C ASP A 27 -2.78 -15.89 13.11
N ILE A 28 -2.60 -16.95 13.91
CA ILE A 28 -1.28 -17.48 14.22
C ILE A 28 -0.59 -17.90 12.91
N VAL A 29 -1.24 -18.73 12.08
CA VAL A 29 -0.68 -19.14 10.78
C VAL A 29 -0.43 -17.93 9.88
N ALA A 30 -1.35 -16.97 9.84
CA ALA A 30 -1.22 -15.74 9.08
C ALA A 30 0.06 -14.98 9.45
N ARG A 31 0.31 -14.83 10.76
CA ARG A 31 1.47 -14.12 11.30
C ARG A 31 2.78 -14.81 10.94
N PHE A 32 2.86 -16.13 11.07
CA PHE A 32 4.05 -16.86 10.66
C PHE A 32 4.28 -16.76 9.15
N ASN A 33 3.22 -16.85 8.34
CA ASN A 33 3.31 -16.72 6.90
C ASN A 33 3.79 -15.33 6.45
N THR A 34 3.30 -14.25 7.07
CA THR A 34 3.74 -12.88 6.72
C THR A 34 5.20 -12.66 7.07
N GLU A 35 5.67 -13.19 8.20
CA GLU A 35 7.08 -13.13 8.58
C GLU A 35 7.98 -13.94 7.63
N ILE A 36 7.56 -15.14 7.22
CA ILE A 36 8.31 -15.95 6.25
C ILE A 36 8.39 -15.26 4.89
N ARG A 37 7.28 -14.71 4.41
CA ARG A 37 7.25 -13.95 3.16
C ARG A 37 8.11 -12.69 3.23
N GLY A 38 8.03 -11.93 4.33
CA GLY A 38 8.87 -10.75 4.52
C GLY A 38 10.35 -11.08 4.51
N PHE A 39 10.75 -12.13 5.23
CA PHE A 39 12.12 -12.62 5.25
C PHE A 39 12.59 -13.06 3.85
N TYR A 40 11.79 -13.87 3.17
CA TYR A 40 12.11 -14.34 1.83
C TYR A 40 12.22 -13.19 0.83
N ASN A 41 11.27 -12.25 0.82
CA ASN A 41 11.30 -11.10 -0.08
C ASN A 41 12.60 -10.30 0.08
N TYR A 42 13.01 -10.03 1.32
CA TYR A 42 14.23 -9.28 1.60
C TYR A 42 15.51 -10.02 1.18
N TYR A 43 15.61 -11.33 1.47
CA TYR A 43 16.82 -12.12 1.19
C TYR A 43 16.80 -12.85 -0.17
N SER A 44 15.74 -12.70 -0.97
CA SER A 44 15.51 -13.48 -2.20
C SER A 44 16.63 -13.39 -3.23
N ILE A 45 17.37 -12.27 -3.26
CA ILE A 45 18.45 -11.99 -4.22
C ILE A 45 19.78 -12.65 -3.80
N ALA A 46 19.93 -12.93 -2.50
CA ALA A 46 21.18 -13.42 -1.94
C ALA A 46 21.61 -14.76 -2.56
N ASN A 47 22.92 -14.94 -2.76
CA ASN A 47 23.48 -16.17 -3.36
C ASN A 47 23.07 -17.44 -2.59
N ASN A 48 22.93 -17.34 -1.27
CA ASN A 48 22.55 -18.43 -0.36
C ASN A 48 21.08 -18.37 0.07
N ALA A 49 20.22 -17.61 -0.63
CA ALA A 49 18.81 -17.41 -0.26
C ALA A 49 18.05 -18.72 -0.02
N SER A 50 18.33 -19.74 -0.82
CA SER A 50 17.70 -21.07 -0.71
C SER A 50 18.10 -21.84 0.53
N ALA A 51 19.41 -21.89 0.82
CA ALA A 51 19.92 -22.56 2.01
C ALA A 51 19.45 -21.87 3.29
N LEU A 52 19.56 -20.54 3.32
CA LEU A 52 19.14 -19.72 4.46
C LEU A 52 17.62 -19.81 4.67
N GLY A 53 16.85 -19.63 3.60
CA GLY A 53 15.39 -19.70 3.62
C GLY A 53 14.88 -21.07 4.06
N ARG A 54 15.47 -22.17 3.58
CA ARG A 54 15.11 -23.53 4.02
C ARG A 54 15.32 -23.72 5.52
N SER A 55 16.48 -23.33 6.05
CA SER A 55 16.77 -23.41 7.49
C SER A 55 15.78 -22.57 8.30
N PHE A 56 15.57 -21.31 7.89
CA PHE A 56 14.64 -20.38 8.53
C PHE A 56 13.20 -20.91 8.51
N GLY A 57 12.73 -21.40 7.37
CA GLY A 57 11.41 -21.99 7.19
C GLY A 57 11.18 -23.20 8.10
N CYS A 58 12.17 -24.08 8.25
CA CYS A 58 12.12 -25.18 9.21
C CYS A 58 11.96 -24.67 10.65
N ILE A 59 12.77 -23.69 11.07
CA ILE A 59 12.69 -23.11 12.41
C ILE A 59 11.31 -22.47 12.67
N MET A 60 10.77 -21.77 11.67
CA MET A 60 9.46 -21.14 11.74
C MET A 60 8.33 -22.16 11.82
N ARG A 61 8.38 -23.23 11.02
CA ARG A 61 7.41 -24.34 11.08
C ARG A 61 7.36 -24.95 12.48
N PHE A 62 8.50 -25.31 13.06
CA PHE A 62 8.53 -25.86 14.42
C PHE A 62 8.14 -24.85 15.50
N SER A 63 8.46 -23.56 15.32
CA SER A 63 8.04 -22.49 16.23
C SER A 63 6.51 -22.34 16.23
N MET A 64 5.88 -22.38 15.06
CA MET A 64 4.42 -22.39 14.91
C MET A 64 3.81 -23.63 15.57
N LEU A 65 4.29 -24.83 15.25
CA LEU A 65 3.75 -26.07 15.83
C LEU A 65 3.85 -26.10 17.36
N LYS A 66 4.96 -25.61 17.93
CA LYS A 66 5.10 -25.45 19.39
C LYS A 66 4.10 -24.46 19.99
N THR A 67 3.78 -23.40 19.24
CA THR A 67 2.78 -22.40 19.66
C THR A 67 1.37 -23.02 19.66
N PHE A 68 1.02 -23.80 18.63
CA PHE A 68 -0.23 -24.54 18.57
C PHE A 68 -0.34 -25.62 19.65
N ALA A 69 0.73 -26.38 19.86
CA ALA A 69 0.83 -27.39 20.90
C ALA A 69 0.52 -26.79 22.28
N GLN A 70 1.09 -25.61 22.56
CA GLN A 70 0.80 -24.89 23.81
C GLN A 70 -0.63 -24.38 23.89
N LYS A 71 -1.18 -23.78 22.80
CA LYS A 71 -2.56 -23.27 22.77
C LYS A 71 -3.60 -24.36 22.99
N LEU A 72 -3.40 -25.53 22.40
CA LEU A 72 -4.34 -26.65 22.45
C LEU A 72 -4.01 -27.69 23.53
N ASN A 73 -3.03 -27.37 24.39
CA ASN A 73 -2.50 -28.27 25.43
C ASN A 73 -2.23 -29.69 24.91
N SER A 74 -1.50 -29.79 23.80
CA SER A 74 -1.27 -31.03 23.07
C SER A 74 0.19 -31.16 22.64
N SER A 75 0.56 -32.30 22.06
CA SER A 75 1.90 -32.52 21.54
C SER A 75 2.06 -31.98 20.11
N VAL A 76 3.29 -31.61 19.74
CA VAL A 76 3.62 -31.18 18.36
C VAL A 76 3.20 -32.23 17.32
N ARG A 77 3.36 -33.52 17.64
CA ARG A 77 2.99 -34.63 16.75
C ARG A 77 1.47 -34.66 16.53
N THR A 78 0.71 -34.64 17.61
CA THR A 78 -0.76 -34.62 17.57
C THR A 78 -1.29 -33.44 16.76
N ILE A 79 -0.71 -32.25 16.94
CA ILE A 79 -1.07 -31.06 16.15
C ILE A 79 -0.71 -31.23 14.69
N THR A 80 0.47 -31.78 14.40
CA THR A 80 0.91 -31.99 13.01
C THR A 80 -0.05 -32.91 12.29
N ASP A 81 -0.42 -34.03 12.91
CA ASP A 81 -1.34 -35.02 12.32
C ASP A 81 -2.77 -34.47 12.20
N LYS A 82 -3.24 -33.69 13.19
CA LYS A 82 -4.60 -33.11 13.19
C LYS A 82 -4.84 -32.09 12.07
N TYR A 83 -3.83 -31.29 11.72
CA TYR A 83 -3.95 -30.21 10.74
C TYR A 83 -3.23 -30.53 9.42
N ARG A 84 -2.88 -31.80 9.18
CA ARG A 84 -2.24 -32.24 7.94
C ARG A 84 -3.30 -32.62 6.92
N GLU A 85 -3.31 -31.91 5.80
CA GLU A 85 -4.12 -32.19 4.61
C GLU A 85 -3.22 -32.14 3.38
N ASP A 86 -3.20 -33.19 2.56
CA ASP A 86 -2.37 -33.31 1.34
C ASP A 86 -0.90 -32.89 1.54
N ASP A 87 -0.29 -33.40 2.62
CA ASP A 87 1.08 -33.11 3.06
C ASP A 87 1.36 -31.65 3.48
N LYS A 88 0.32 -30.81 3.52
CA LYS A 88 0.39 -29.41 3.93
C LYS A 88 -0.26 -29.23 5.29
N PHE A 89 0.15 -28.16 5.99
CA PHE A 89 -0.50 -27.76 7.23
C PHE A 89 -1.59 -26.75 6.92
N VAL A 90 -2.85 -27.12 7.15
CA VAL A 90 -4.03 -26.34 6.74
C VAL A 90 -4.93 -26.08 7.95
N VAL A 91 -5.33 -24.82 8.11
CA VAL A 91 -6.29 -24.39 9.13
C VAL A 91 -7.52 -23.80 8.44
N TRP A 92 -8.66 -24.44 8.61
CA TRP A 92 -9.94 -23.94 8.11
C TRP A 92 -10.49 -22.86 9.03
N TYR A 93 -10.96 -21.76 8.46
CA TYR A 93 -11.65 -20.70 9.19
C TYR A 93 -12.82 -20.15 8.37
N THR A 94 -13.79 -19.54 9.05
CA THR A 94 -14.93 -18.89 8.41
C THR A 94 -14.65 -17.40 8.32
N ASP A 95 -14.74 -16.84 7.13
CA ASP A 95 -14.57 -15.41 6.89
C ASP A 95 -15.76 -14.60 7.44
N LYS A 96 -15.63 -13.28 7.56
CA LYS A 96 -16.73 -12.39 7.96
C LYS A 96 -17.95 -12.48 7.03
N LYS A 97 -17.75 -13.00 5.82
CA LYS A 97 -18.77 -13.23 4.80
C LYS A 97 -19.43 -14.62 4.87
N GLY A 98 -19.06 -15.46 5.85
CA GLY A 98 -19.62 -16.80 6.03
C GLY A 98 -18.96 -17.90 5.18
N GLU A 99 -17.99 -17.55 4.33
CA GLU A 99 -17.28 -18.51 3.48
C GLU A 99 -16.20 -19.26 4.29
N ARG A 100 -16.18 -20.60 4.20
CA ARG A 100 -15.07 -21.41 4.73
C ARG A 100 -13.87 -21.33 3.80
N LYS A 101 -12.73 -20.85 4.32
CA LYS A 101 -11.47 -20.73 3.58
C LYS A 101 -10.36 -21.52 4.26
N PRO A 102 -9.51 -22.22 3.48
CA PRO A 102 -8.32 -22.85 4.02
C PRO A 102 -7.22 -21.80 4.18
N ARG A 103 -6.56 -21.81 5.33
CA ARG A 103 -5.31 -21.07 5.54
C ARG A 103 -4.16 -22.06 5.60
N VAL A 104 -3.37 -22.07 4.53
CA VAL A 104 -2.25 -22.98 4.36
C VAL A 104 -0.98 -22.32 4.91
N PHE A 105 -0.18 -23.08 5.67
CA PHE A 105 1.16 -22.63 6.06
C PHE A 105 2.07 -22.52 4.83
N TYR A 106 2.96 -21.54 4.83
CA TYR A 106 3.85 -21.21 3.71
C TYR A 106 4.50 -22.44 3.05
N ASN A 107 4.30 -22.55 1.73
CA ASN A 107 4.73 -23.68 0.90
C ASN A 107 5.32 -23.25 -0.47
N GLU A 108 5.59 -21.96 -0.67
CA GLU A 108 6.05 -21.39 -1.95
C GLU A 108 7.55 -21.70 -2.22
N GLY A 109 8.29 -22.12 -1.20
CA GLY A 109 9.72 -22.44 -1.29
C GLY A 109 10.63 -21.21 -1.31
N PHE A 110 11.94 -21.42 -1.21
CA PHE A 110 12.93 -20.34 -1.05
C PHE A 110 13.87 -20.24 -2.26
N LYS A 111 13.34 -20.13 -3.47
CA LYS A 111 14.21 -20.07 -4.67
C LYS A 111 14.93 -18.72 -4.73
N ARG A 112 16.22 -18.70 -5.10
CA ARG A 112 16.90 -17.43 -5.36
C ARG A 112 16.28 -16.75 -6.59
N ILE A 113 16.03 -15.46 -6.48
CA ILE A 113 15.62 -14.60 -7.60
C ILE A 113 16.90 -14.00 -8.19
N THR A 114 17.21 -14.35 -9.44
CA THR A 114 18.38 -13.83 -10.18
C THR A 114 18.01 -12.63 -11.03
N ASP A 115 16.82 -12.65 -11.62
CA ASP A 115 16.33 -11.60 -12.50
C ASP A 115 15.20 -10.84 -11.82
N LEU A 116 15.56 -9.72 -11.17
CA LEU A 116 14.62 -8.63 -10.96
C LEU A 116 14.47 -7.93 -12.31
N GLY A 117 13.75 -8.56 -13.24
CA GLY A 117 13.61 -8.04 -14.61
C GLY A 117 13.32 -6.56 -14.55
N THR A 118 14.16 -5.74 -15.21
CA THR A 118 14.35 -4.28 -15.08
C THR A 118 13.12 -3.58 -14.51
N GLN A 119 12.91 -3.71 -13.21
CA GLN A 119 11.71 -3.18 -12.60
C GLN A 119 12.01 -1.70 -12.53
N LYS A 120 11.18 -0.89 -13.20
CA LYS A 120 11.30 0.57 -13.25
C LYS A 120 11.06 1.16 -11.85
N CYS A 121 11.93 0.84 -10.90
CA CYS A 121 11.90 1.30 -9.52
C CYS A 121 12.30 2.78 -9.44
N ASP A 122 13.03 3.27 -10.45
CA ASP A 122 13.48 4.67 -10.57
C ASP A 122 12.72 5.45 -11.64
N ASN A 123 11.47 5.08 -11.94
CA ASN A 123 10.56 6.05 -12.51
C ASN A 123 10.07 6.97 -11.39
N LEU A 124 10.96 7.84 -10.87
CA LEU A 124 10.45 9.05 -10.20
C LEU A 124 9.48 9.69 -11.20
N PRO A 125 8.20 9.93 -10.83
CA PRO A 125 7.35 10.74 -11.68
C PRO A 125 8.10 12.04 -11.88
N TYR A 126 8.32 12.40 -13.14
CA TYR A 126 8.88 13.69 -13.53
C TYR A 126 7.91 14.78 -13.04
N LEU A 127 8.04 15.14 -11.77
CA LEU A 127 7.25 16.16 -11.08
C LEU A 127 7.81 17.54 -11.43
N PHE A 128 7.94 17.83 -12.73
CA PHE A 128 8.00 19.22 -13.17
C PHE A 128 6.58 19.77 -13.11
N ASN A 129 6.09 19.96 -11.89
CA ASN A 129 4.95 20.83 -11.66
C ASN A 129 5.46 22.25 -11.91
N THR A 130 5.23 22.78 -13.10
CA THR A 130 5.46 24.20 -13.34
C THR A 130 4.59 24.97 -12.33
N PRO A 131 5.18 25.81 -11.47
CA PRO A 131 4.40 26.56 -10.50
C PRO A 131 3.39 27.40 -11.27
N SER A 132 2.12 27.15 -11.02
CA SER A 132 1.04 27.91 -11.64
C SER A 132 1.05 29.32 -11.05
N MET A 133 1.02 30.36 -11.89
CA MET A 133 1.09 31.77 -11.43
C MET A 133 0.08 32.06 -10.31
N SER A 134 0.54 32.77 -9.29
CA SER A 134 -0.25 33.30 -8.19
C SER A 134 -1.28 34.32 -8.69
N LEU A 135 -2.28 34.65 -7.87
CA LEU A 135 -3.30 35.64 -8.24
C LEU A 135 -2.67 37.01 -8.53
N VAL A 136 -1.66 37.40 -7.74
CA VAL A 136 -0.96 38.68 -7.88
C VAL A 136 -0.22 38.74 -9.22
N GLU A 137 0.56 37.72 -9.55
CA GLU A 137 1.28 37.65 -10.83
C GLU A 137 0.32 37.71 -12.04
N ARG A 138 -0.85 37.08 -11.92
CA ARG A 138 -1.87 37.12 -12.99
C ARG A 138 -2.53 38.51 -13.11
N LEU A 139 -2.70 39.24 -12.01
CA LEU A 139 -3.21 40.62 -12.03
C LEU A 139 -2.17 41.57 -12.64
N THR A 140 -0.90 41.43 -12.24
CA THR A 140 0.21 42.24 -12.78
C THR A 140 0.43 41.99 -14.28
N ALA A 141 0.09 40.80 -14.79
CA ALA A 141 0.14 40.49 -16.21
C ALA A 141 -0.86 41.31 -17.06
N ASN A 142 -1.82 42.02 -16.44
CA ASN A 142 -2.78 42.93 -17.10
C ASN A 142 -3.47 42.32 -18.33
N LYS A 143 -3.72 41.01 -18.30
CA LYS A 143 -4.26 40.26 -19.44
C LYS A 143 -5.55 39.56 -19.05
N CYS A 144 -6.60 39.80 -19.82
CA CYS A 144 -7.89 39.14 -19.62
C CYS A 144 -7.75 37.65 -19.91
N GLU A 145 -8.09 36.80 -18.94
CA GLU A 145 -8.02 35.36 -19.10
C GLU A 145 -9.14 34.81 -19.96
N LEU A 146 -10.21 35.56 -20.24
CA LEU A 146 -11.27 35.11 -21.14
C LEU A 146 -10.97 35.43 -22.60
N CYS A 147 -10.79 36.71 -22.91
CA CYS A 147 -10.63 37.20 -24.28
C CYS A 147 -9.17 37.45 -24.69
N GLY A 148 -8.22 37.45 -23.75
CA GLY A 148 -6.80 37.65 -24.04
C GLY A 148 -6.36 39.09 -24.26
N LYS A 149 -7.27 40.08 -24.21
CA LYS A 149 -6.94 41.51 -24.33
C LYS A 149 -6.05 41.97 -23.16
N GLU A 150 -5.07 42.81 -23.46
CA GLU A 150 -4.23 43.48 -22.48
C GLU A 150 -4.85 44.84 -22.09
N GLY A 151 -4.87 45.16 -20.80
CA GLY A 151 -5.47 46.39 -20.29
C GLY A 151 -5.84 46.31 -18.82
N ASN A 152 -6.74 47.19 -18.37
CA ASN A 152 -7.22 47.19 -17.00
C ASN A 152 -8.10 45.94 -16.75
N VAL A 153 -7.69 45.11 -15.78
CA VAL A 153 -8.33 43.84 -15.44
C VAL A 153 -8.79 43.82 -13.99
N VAL A 154 -9.89 43.12 -13.73
CA VAL A 154 -10.52 42.94 -12.43
C VAL A 154 -10.69 41.45 -12.15
N SER A 155 -10.61 41.04 -10.89
CA SER A 155 -10.85 39.64 -10.52
C SER A 155 -12.33 39.36 -10.26
N HIS A 156 -12.91 38.49 -11.07
CA HIS A 156 -14.21 37.88 -10.81
C HIS A 156 -14.05 36.69 -9.87
N HIS A 157 -14.82 36.66 -8.78
CA HIS A 157 -14.74 35.64 -7.74
C HIS A 157 -16.06 34.90 -7.55
N VAL A 158 -15.97 33.58 -7.40
CA VAL A 158 -17.12 32.70 -7.11
C VAL A 158 -16.95 32.07 -5.72
N ARG A 159 -18.05 31.90 -4.97
CA ARG A 159 -18.03 31.30 -3.64
C ARG A 159 -17.58 29.83 -3.66
N LYS A 160 -18.20 29.00 -4.50
CA LYS A 160 -17.85 27.56 -4.63
C LYS A 160 -17.72 27.14 -6.09
N LEU A 161 -16.69 26.37 -6.42
CA LEU A 161 -16.50 25.79 -7.75
C LEU A 161 -17.63 24.82 -8.13
N SER A 162 -18.24 24.17 -7.14
CA SER A 162 -19.37 23.25 -7.31
C SER A 162 -20.67 23.94 -7.75
N GLU A 163 -20.76 25.27 -7.63
CA GLU A 163 -21.94 26.03 -8.06
C GLU A 163 -21.94 26.26 -9.58
N LEU A 164 -20.78 26.14 -10.24
CA LEU A 164 -20.62 26.34 -11.68
C LEU A 164 -21.09 25.10 -12.44
N ARG A 165 -22.00 25.28 -13.39
CA ARG A 165 -22.54 24.16 -14.19
C ARG A 165 -21.75 23.90 -15.47
N GLY A 166 -20.85 24.81 -15.83
CA GLY A 166 -20.01 24.68 -17.03
C GLY A 166 -20.76 24.94 -18.33
N LYS A 167 -21.88 25.67 -18.28
CA LYS A 167 -22.69 26.02 -19.45
C LYS A 167 -22.08 27.16 -20.23
N THR A 168 -21.53 28.17 -19.53
CA THR A 168 -20.92 29.34 -20.17
C THR A 168 -19.41 29.17 -20.35
N GLY A 169 -18.82 29.95 -21.26
CA GLY A 169 -17.39 29.89 -21.55
C GLY A 169 -16.51 30.20 -20.35
N TRP A 170 -16.96 31.09 -19.46
CA TRP A 170 -16.22 31.48 -18.26
C TRP A 170 -16.28 30.43 -17.15
N GLU A 171 -17.43 29.79 -16.95
CA GLU A 171 -17.58 28.66 -16.01
C GLU A 171 -16.65 27.49 -16.38
N ARG A 172 -16.63 27.12 -17.67
CA ARG A 172 -15.77 26.04 -18.19
C ARG A 172 -14.29 26.33 -17.94
N LYS A 173 -13.89 27.60 -18.05
CA LYS A 173 -12.51 28.01 -17.81
C LYS A 173 -12.13 27.94 -16.34
N MET A 174 -13.01 28.36 -15.43
CA MET A 174 -12.79 28.25 -13.99
C MET A 174 -12.74 26.80 -13.51
N LEU A 175 -13.61 25.93 -14.04
CA LEU A 175 -13.61 24.51 -13.75
C LEU A 175 -12.33 23.83 -14.25
N LYS A 176 -11.86 24.14 -15.47
CA LYS A 176 -10.61 23.59 -16.01
C LYS A 176 -9.38 24.00 -15.22
N MET A 177 -9.35 25.24 -14.72
CA MET A 177 -8.24 25.74 -13.89
C MET A 177 -8.34 25.31 -12.42
N HIS A 178 -9.49 24.79 -11.98
CA HIS A 178 -9.83 24.54 -10.57
C HIS A 178 -9.54 25.75 -9.65
N ARG A 179 -9.90 26.96 -10.12
CA ARG A 179 -9.67 28.22 -9.39
C ARG A 179 -10.96 29.01 -9.22
N LYS A 180 -11.17 29.57 -8.03
CA LYS A 180 -12.33 30.42 -7.68
C LYS A 180 -12.24 31.88 -8.15
N SER A 181 -11.12 32.24 -8.78
CA SER A 181 -10.81 33.59 -9.26
C SER A 181 -10.49 33.57 -10.74
N LEU A 182 -11.12 34.44 -11.52
CA LEU A 182 -10.90 34.62 -12.95
C LEU A 182 -10.56 36.09 -13.20
N ILE A 183 -9.48 36.37 -13.92
CA ILE A 183 -9.09 37.75 -14.22
C ILE A 183 -9.66 38.17 -15.57
N VAL A 184 -10.44 39.24 -15.57
CA VAL A 184 -11.26 39.65 -16.71
C VAL A 184 -11.18 41.15 -16.95
N CYS A 185 -11.30 41.59 -18.20
CA CYS A 185 -11.50 43.00 -18.51
C CYS A 185 -12.93 43.44 -18.15
N ALA A 186 -13.18 44.76 -18.10
CA ALA A 186 -14.49 45.32 -17.77
C ALA A 186 -15.63 44.80 -18.67
N GLU A 187 -15.39 44.66 -19.97
CA GLU A 187 -16.37 44.10 -20.93
C GLU A 187 -16.79 42.68 -20.55
N CYS A 188 -15.81 41.79 -20.31
CA CYS A 188 -16.08 40.41 -19.93
C CYS A 188 -16.68 40.30 -18.53
N HIS A 189 -16.29 41.19 -17.61
CA HIS A 189 -16.86 41.25 -16.27
C HIS A 189 -18.36 41.58 -16.34
N ASN A 190 -18.73 42.59 -17.14
CA ASN A 190 -20.12 42.98 -17.31
C ASN A 190 -20.95 41.89 -18.01
N MET A 191 -20.38 41.18 -18.99
CA MET A 191 -21.02 40.03 -19.63
C MET A 191 -21.32 38.91 -18.61
N ILE A 192 -20.39 38.61 -17.70
CA ILE A 192 -20.60 37.60 -16.64
C ILE A 192 -21.75 38.01 -15.71
N HIS A 193 -21.85 39.28 -15.35
CA HIS A 193 -22.94 39.77 -14.50
C HIS A 193 -24.29 39.82 -15.24
N ALA A 194 -24.27 40.14 -16.54
CA ALA A 194 -25.47 40.14 -17.38
C ALA A 194 -26.03 38.73 -17.63
N GLU A 195 -25.18 37.70 -17.73
CA GLU A 195 -25.61 36.30 -17.90
C GLU A 195 -26.10 35.64 -16.59
N ASN A 196 -25.75 36.21 -15.43
CA ASN A 196 -26.14 35.70 -14.11
C ASN A 196 -27.30 36.49 -13.45
N SER A 197 -27.78 37.55 -14.12
CA SER A 197 -28.98 38.30 -13.73
C SER A 197 -30.20 37.71 -14.41
#